data_AF-A0A7R9VI80-F1
#
_entry.id   AF-A0A7R9VI80-F1
#
_cell.length_a   1.000
_cell.length_b   1.000
_cell.length_c   1.000
_cell.angle_alpha   90.00
_cell.angle_beta   90.00
_cell.angle_gamma   90.00
#
_symmetry.space_group_name_H-M   'P 1'
#
loop_
_entity.id
_entity.type
_entity.pdbx_description
1 polymer ?
#
loop_
_entity_poly.entity_id
_entity_poly.type
_entity_poly.pdbx_seq_one_letter_code
_entity_poly.pdbx_strand_id
1 'polypeptide(L)'
;VQCKHCSAILNPYARVDFNSKVWSCPLCMNRNHFPPHYQGISEQSMPAELYATYCTIEYTLNRTVQPHPPVYLFMIDTCVSEEELAACKAAVTQAISTLPEYVYVGLVTFGRHVHVYELGFVECSRVFVFRGGKEYTNAAIVEQLGAKPKAGATG
;
A
#
# COMPACT_ATOMS: atom_id res chain seq x y z
N VAL A 1 15.32 10.25 11.20
CA VAL A 1 16.77 9.84 11.07
C VAL A 1 17.00 8.44 11.66
N GLN A 2 17.82 7.55 11.07
CA GLN A 2 17.98 6.14 11.53
C GLN A 2 19.33 5.84 12.22
N CYS A 3 19.31 5.02 13.28
CA CYS A 3 20.50 4.48 13.93
C CYS A 3 21.20 3.45 13.03
N LYS A 4 22.52 3.57 12.87
CA LYS A 4 23.32 2.72 11.98
C LYS A 4 23.52 1.28 12.49
N HIS A 5 23.24 1.02 13.78
CA HIS A 5 23.47 -0.30 14.38
C HIS A 5 22.19 -1.11 14.54
N CYS A 6 21.14 -0.53 15.15
CA CYS A 6 19.89 -1.25 15.43
C CYS A 6 18.69 -0.77 14.61
N SER A 7 18.89 0.13 13.65
CA SER A 7 17.82 0.64 12.78
C SER A 7 16.69 1.41 13.47
N ALA A 8 16.81 1.69 14.78
CA ALA A 8 15.87 2.54 15.51
C ALA A 8 15.86 3.98 14.98
N ILE A 9 14.70 4.63 15.02
CA ILE A 9 14.54 6.01 14.58
C ILE A 9 14.90 6.98 15.71
N LEU A 10 15.53 8.10 15.35
CA LEU A 10 15.75 9.25 16.23
C LEU A 10 14.42 9.65 16.88
N ASN A 11 14.45 9.90 18.17
CA ASN A 11 13.26 10.21 18.96
C ASN A 11 13.63 11.05 20.19
N PRO A 12 12.67 11.60 20.92
CA PRO A 12 12.94 12.55 22.02
C PRO A 12 13.76 11.99 23.19
N TYR A 13 13.89 10.66 23.29
CA TYR A 13 14.69 10.02 24.35
C TYR A 13 16.17 9.88 23.97
N ALA A 14 16.56 10.25 22.75
CA ALA A 14 17.96 10.28 22.33
C ALA A 14 18.75 11.38 23.06
N ARG A 15 19.95 11.05 23.53
CA ARG A 15 20.87 12.06 24.05
C ARG A 15 21.62 12.71 22.89
N VAL A 16 21.51 14.03 22.78
CA VAL A 16 22.07 14.79 21.66
C VAL A 16 23.24 15.64 22.13
N ASP A 17 24.34 15.60 21.39
CA ASP A 17 25.47 16.52 21.52
C ASP A 17 25.50 17.43 20.29
N PHE A 18 25.09 18.68 20.50
CA PHE A 18 25.01 19.70 19.45
C PHE A 18 26.36 20.23 18.99
N ASN A 19 27.44 20.03 19.75
CA ASN A 19 28.77 20.50 19.37
C ASN A 19 29.38 19.54 18.36
N SER A 20 29.38 18.24 18.68
CA SER A 20 29.93 17.21 17.79
C SER A 20 28.92 16.67 16.76
N LYS A 21 27.67 17.17 16.81
CA LYS A 21 26.57 16.79 15.91
C LYS A 21 26.34 15.26 15.92
N VAL A 22 26.31 14.69 17.10
CA VAL A 22 26.02 13.25 17.31
C VAL A 22 24.85 13.05 18.26
N TRP A 23 24.20 11.90 18.14
CA TRP A 23 23.16 11.46 19.05
C TRP A 23 23.39 10.00 19.47
N SER A 24 23.07 9.70 20.72
CA SER A 24 23.11 8.34 21.25
C SER A 24 21.73 7.72 21.15
N CYS A 25 21.64 6.55 20.52
CA CYS A 25 20.39 5.81 20.39
C CYS A 25 19.92 5.33 21.77
N PRO A 26 18.66 5.60 22.18
CA PRO A 26 18.17 5.18 23.49
C PRO A 26 17.95 3.66 23.61
N LEU A 27 17.97 2.91 22.49
CA LEU A 27 17.75 1.45 22.50
C LEU A 27 19.05 0.65 22.55
N CYS A 28 20.03 0.98 21.71
CA CYS A 28 21.30 0.23 21.64
C CYS A 28 22.52 1.01 22.16
N MET A 29 22.34 2.25 22.61
CA MET A 29 23.38 3.17 23.08
C MET A 29 24.48 3.52 22.05
N ASN A 30 24.35 3.05 20.80
CA ASN A 30 25.28 3.41 19.73
C ASN A 30 25.24 4.93 19.46
N ARG A 31 26.43 5.52 19.26
CA ARG A 31 26.58 6.93 18.85
C ARG A 31 26.46 7.03 17.34
N ASN A 32 25.63 7.96 16.87
CA ASN A 32 25.36 8.17 15.44
C ASN A 32 25.60 9.64 15.10
N HIS A 33 26.23 9.91 13.97
CA HIS A 33 26.31 11.27 13.42
C HIS A 33 24.98 11.67 12.81
N PHE A 34 24.60 12.94 12.95
CA PHE A 34 23.50 13.50 12.18
C PHE A 34 23.82 13.53 10.68
N PRO A 35 22.81 13.40 9.81
CA PRO A 35 23.00 13.52 8.36
C PRO A 35 23.32 14.96 7.95
N PRO A 36 23.85 15.20 6.72
CA PRO A 36 24.28 16.53 6.28
C PRO A 36 23.20 17.62 6.34
N HIS A 37 21.93 17.26 6.13
CA HIS A 37 20.82 18.22 6.19
C HIS A 37 20.49 18.71 7.61
N TYR A 38 21.11 18.14 8.65
CA TYR A 38 20.97 18.56 10.06
C TYR A 38 22.19 19.37 10.54
N GLN A 39 23.07 19.86 9.64
CA GLN A 39 24.27 20.61 10.03
C GLN A 39 23.98 21.83 10.94
N GLY A 40 22.84 22.50 10.75
CA GLY A 40 22.42 23.66 11.55
C GLY A 40 21.76 23.35 12.90
N ILE A 41 21.65 22.08 13.30
CA ILE A 41 20.95 21.69 14.53
C ILE A 41 21.57 22.35 15.77
N SER A 42 20.73 22.92 16.65
CA SER A 42 21.13 23.51 17.93
C SER A 42 20.02 23.33 18.98
N GLU A 43 20.26 23.75 20.22
CA GLU A 43 19.23 23.77 21.25
C GLU A 43 18.04 24.66 20.89
N GLN A 44 18.28 25.77 20.17
CA GLN A 44 17.24 26.69 19.71
C GLN A 44 16.60 26.26 18.38
N SER A 45 17.30 25.42 17.60
CA SER A 45 16.85 24.93 16.29
C SER A 45 16.89 23.41 16.27
N MET A 46 15.95 22.82 17.00
CA MET A 46 15.81 21.39 17.14
C MET A 46 14.81 20.83 16.11
N PRO A 47 15.10 19.69 15.45
CA PRO A 47 14.15 19.03 14.58
C PRO A 47 12.94 18.51 15.36
N ALA A 48 11.80 18.41 14.68
CA ALA A 48 10.54 17.94 15.25
C ALA A 48 10.67 16.58 15.98
N GLU A 49 11.49 15.66 15.45
CA GLU A 49 11.70 14.31 16.01
C GLU A 49 12.25 14.31 17.46
N LEU A 50 12.77 15.44 17.95
CA LEU A 50 13.41 15.55 19.27
C LEU A 50 12.57 16.33 20.31
N TYR A 51 11.45 16.94 19.91
CA TYR A 51 10.59 17.60 20.89
C TYR A 51 9.93 16.57 21.80
N ALA A 52 9.99 16.78 23.12
CA ALA A 52 9.43 15.86 24.11
C ALA A 52 7.93 15.59 23.93
N THR A 53 7.19 16.52 23.33
CA THR A 53 5.76 16.38 23.02
C THR A 53 5.49 15.57 21.75
N TYR A 54 6.50 15.35 20.90
CA TYR A 54 6.37 14.63 19.62
C TYR A 54 6.90 13.19 19.77
N CYS A 55 6.36 12.45 20.73
CA CYS A 55 6.67 11.03 20.92
C CYS A 55 6.06 10.13 19.83
N THR A 56 5.07 10.64 19.10
CA THR A 56 4.49 10.04 17.90
C THR A 56 4.60 11.06 16.77
N ILE A 57 5.22 10.65 15.66
CA ILE A 57 5.48 11.52 14.52
C ILE A 57 5.34 10.71 13.23
N GLU A 58 4.76 11.32 12.20
CA GLU A 58 4.63 10.75 10.87
C GLU A 58 5.65 11.40 9.92
N TYR A 59 6.27 10.59 9.07
CA TYR A 59 7.23 11.06 8.08
C TYR A 59 6.68 10.85 6.67
N THR A 60 6.62 11.94 5.91
CA THR A 60 6.44 11.86 4.46
C THR A 60 7.80 11.66 3.82
N LEU A 61 8.06 10.47 3.29
CA LEU A 61 9.30 10.16 2.59
C LEU A 61 9.20 10.59 1.13
N ASN A 62 10.27 11.17 0.60
CA ASN A 62 10.43 11.40 -0.83
C ASN A 62 10.65 10.05 -1.52
N ARG A 63 9.56 9.42 -1.96
CA ARG A 63 9.63 8.17 -2.73
C ARG A 63 10.09 8.49 -4.15
N THR A 64 11.11 7.80 -4.63
CA THR A 64 11.61 7.91 -6.01
C THR A 64 10.68 7.23 -7.02
N VAL A 65 9.88 6.26 -6.56
CA VAL A 65 8.87 5.56 -7.34
C VAL A 65 7.50 6.04 -6.88
N GLN A 66 6.68 6.50 -7.83
CA GLN A 66 5.30 6.82 -7.49
C GLN A 66 4.58 5.56 -6.99
N PRO A 67 3.84 5.64 -5.87
CA PRO A 67 3.05 4.51 -5.41
C PRO A 67 2.06 4.11 -6.50
N HIS A 68 1.91 2.79 -6.73
CA HIS A 68 0.85 2.32 -7.60
C HIS A 68 -0.51 2.74 -7.03
N PRO A 69 -1.46 3.14 -7.88
CA PRO A 69 -2.80 3.44 -7.39
C PRO A 69 -3.42 2.26 -6.65
N PRO A 70 -4.24 2.50 -5.61
CA PRO A 70 -5.00 1.46 -4.95
C PRO A 70 -5.85 0.66 -5.95
N VAL A 71 -6.04 -0.63 -5.65
CA VAL A 71 -6.88 -1.53 -6.46
C VAL A 71 -7.99 -2.09 -5.58
N TYR A 72 -9.23 -1.96 -6.03
CA TYR A 72 -10.40 -2.56 -5.41
C TYR A 72 -10.95 -3.67 -6.31
N LEU A 73 -10.90 -4.91 -5.84
CA LEU A 73 -11.44 -6.07 -6.55
C LEU A 73 -12.75 -6.50 -5.89
N PHE A 74 -13.88 -6.29 -6.57
CA PHE A 74 -15.18 -6.76 -6.11
C PHE A 74 -15.35 -8.23 -6.49
N MET A 75 -15.45 -9.10 -5.48
CA MET A 75 -15.71 -10.53 -5.65
C MET A 75 -17.12 -10.85 -5.16
N ILE A 76 -18.04 -11.12 -6.08
CA ILE A 76 -19.47 -11.23 -5.79
C ILE A 76 -19.96 -12.65 -5.99
N ASP A 77 -20.52 -13.25 -4.94
CA ASP A 77 -21.27 -14.50 -5.05
C ASP A 77 -22.62 -14.25 -5.74
N THR A 78 -22.94 -15.09 -6.72
CA THR A 78 -24.21 -15.04 -7.45
C THR A 78 -25.16 -16.16 -7.02
N CYS A 79 -24.74 -17.07 -6.13
CA CYS A 79 -25.55 -18.16 -5.56
C CYS A 79 -26.45 -17.69 -4.41
N VAL A 80 -27.09 -16.52 -4.57
CA VAL A 80 -27.97 -15.90 -3.58
C VAL A 80 -29.34 -15.60 -4.20
N SER A 81 -30.31 -15.21 -3.37
CA SER A 81 -31.62 -14.79 -3.89
C SER A 81 -31.52 -13.52 -4.75
N GLU A 82 -32.51 -13.29 -5.62
CA GLU A 82 -32.55 -12.09 -6.46
C GLU A 82 -32.61 -10.79 -5.62
N GLU A 83 -33.28 -10.83 -4.48
CA GLU A 83 -33.39 -9.70 -3.55
C GLU A 83 -32.02 -9.35 -2.93
N GLU A 84 -31.29 -10.36 -2.45
CA GLU A 84 -29.94 -10.18 -1.91
C GLU A 84 -28.97 -9.71 -2.99
N LEU A 85 -29.07 -10.25 -4.21
CA LEU A 85 -28.23 -9.82 -5.32
C LEU A 85 -28.51 -8.37 -5.73
N ALA A 86 -29.79 -7.95 -5.73
CA ALA A 86 -30.18 -6.57 -5.99
C ALA A 86 -29.65 -5.62 -4.91
N ALA A 87 -29.75 -6.00 -3.63
CA ALA A 87 -29.18 -5.25 -2.52
C ALA A 87 -27.65 -5.15 -2.62
N CYS A 88 -26.97 -6.25 -2.96
CA CYS A 88 -25.53 -6.28 -3.20
C CYS A 88 -25.12 -5.34 -4.33
N LYS A 89 -25.83 -5.38 -5.46
CA LYS A 89 -25.59 -4.49 -6.60
C LYS A 89 -25.73 -3.02 -6.20
N ALA A 90 -26.76 -2.67 -5.42
CA ALA A 90 -26.95 -1.30 -4.93
C ALA A 90 -25.79 -0.87 -4.03
N ALA A 91 -25.38 -1.72 -3.09
CA ALA A 91 -24.26 -1.46 -2.18
C ALA A 91 -22.92 -1.30 -2.92
N VAL A 92 -22.63 -2.17 -3.90
CA VAL A 92 -21.40 -2.08 -4.72
C VAL A 92 -21.41 -0.82 -5.57
N THR A 93 -22.55 -0.46 -6.16
CA THR A 93 -22.68 0.78 -6.95
C THR A 93 -22.44 2.02 -6.09
N GLN A 94 -22.97 2.03 -4.86
CA GLN A 94 -22.71 3.10 -3.90
C GLN A 94 -21.24 3.13 -3.45
N ALA A 95 -20.61 1.97 -3.24
CA ALA A 95 -19.20 1.92 -2.89
C ALA A 95 -18.34 2.53 -4.01
N ILE A 96 -18.60 2.13 -5.27
CA ILE A 96 -17.88 2.63 -6.45
C ILE A 96 -18.02 4.16 -6.58
N SER A 97 -19.20 4.74 -6.29
CA SER A 97 -19.39 6.20 -6.41
C SER A 97 -18.62 7.03 -5.36
N THR A 98 -18.11 6.38 -4.32
CA THR A 98 -17.26 7.02 -3.28
C THR A 98 -15.76 6.82 -3.53
N LEU A 99 -15.39 5.99 -4.51
CA LEU A 99 -13.98 5.71 -4.81
C LEU A 99 -13.32 6.91 -5.52
N PRO A 100 -12.05 7.22 -5.20
CA PRO A 100 -11.30 8.24 -5.94
C PRO A 100 -11.06 7.85 -7.40
N GLU A 101 -11.00 8.83 -8.31
CA GLU A 101 -10.84 8.59 -9.76
C GLU A 101 -9.53 7.89 -10.15
N TYR A 102 -8.48 8.01 -9.33
CA TYR A 102 -7.19 7.43 -9.62
C TYR A 102 -7.10 5.93 -9.29
N VAL A 103 -8.08 5.35 -8.61
CA VAL A 103 -8.03 3.93 -8.20
C VAL A 103 -8.41 3.02 -9.36
N TYR A 104 -7.87 1.81 -9.36
CA TYR A 104 -8.32 0.76 -10.28
C TYR A 104 -9.42 -0.07 -9.64
N VAL A 105 -10.43 -0.42 -10.42
CA VAL A 105 -11.52 -1.30 -10.01
C VAL A 105 -11.53 -2.55 -10.89
N GLY A 106 -11.69 -3.71 -10.27
CA GLY A 106 -11.92 -4.98 -10.96
C GLY A 106 -13.21 -5.62 -10.47
N LEU A 107 -13.83 -6.45 -11.32
CA LEU A 107 -15.02 -7.21 -10.99
C LEU A 107 -14.80 -8.69 -11.29
N VAL A 108 -15.12 -9.52 -10.31
CA VAL A 108 -15.20 -10.98 -10.41
C VAL A 108 -16.53 -11.42 -9.83
N THR A 109 -17.27 -12.24 -10.55
CA THR A 109 -18.46 -12.91 -10.01
C THR A 109 -18.22 -14.39 -9.94
N PHE A 110 -18.80 -15.07 -8.96
CA PHE A 110 -18.64 -16.51 -8.81
C PHE A 110 -19.94 -17.22 -8.44
N GLY A 111 -19.97 -18.50 -8.76
CA GLY A 111 -21.04 -19.44 -8.47
C GLY A 111 -20.56 -20.83 -8.89
N ARG A 112 -21.25 -21.50 -9.82
CA ARG A 112 -20.71 -22.72 -10.47
C ARG A 112 -19.42 -22.45 -11.27
N HIS A 113 -19.34 -21.27 -11.88
CA HIS A 113 -18.20 -20.79 -12.64
C HIS A 113 -17.72 -19.46 -12.06
N VAL A 114 -16.44 -19.15 -12.26
CA VAL A 114 -15.86 -17.85 -11.90
C VAL A 114 -15.73 -17.02 -13.16
N HIS A 115 -16.27 -15.81 -13.15
CA HIS A 115 -16.27 -14.87 -14.26
C HIS A 115 -15.39 -13.68 -13.90
N VAL A 116 -14.34 -13.43 -14.70
CA VAL A 116 -13.46 -12.26 -14.57
C VAL A 116 -13.81 -11.29 -15.69
N TYR A 117 -14.25 -10.09 -15.32
CA TYR A 117 -14.76 -9.10 -16.26
C TYR A 117 -13.65 -8.16 -16.73
N GLU A 118 -13.52 -8.01 -18.04
CA GLU A 118 -12.67 -6.99 -18.66
C GLU A 118 -13.49 -5.69 -18.78
N LEU A 119 -13.18 -4.73 -17.92
CA LEU A 119 -13.86 -3.45 -17.85
C LEU A 119 -13.22 -2.43 -18.82
N GLY A 120 -14.00 -1.47 -19.31
CA GLY A 120 -13.51 -0.38 -20.18
C GLY A 120 -13.90 -0.49 -21.65
N PHE A 121 -14.60 -1.55 -22.06
CA PHE A 121 -15.17 -1.71 -23.40
C PHE A 121 -16.69 -1.54 -23.35
N VAL A 122 -17.18 -0.39 -23.85
CA VAL A 122 -18.62 -0.04 -23.81
C VAL A 122 -19.44 -0.88 -24.80
N GLU A 123 -18.84 -1.29 -25.91
CA GLU A 123 -19.53 -1.97 -27.02
C GLU A 123 -19.45 -3.52 -26.93
N CYS A 124 -18.49 -4.07 -26.20
CA CYS A 124 -18.30 -5.51 -26.05
C CYS A 124 -17.69 -5.83 -24.68
N SER A 125 -18.50 -6.32 -23.75
CA SER A 125 -17.99 -6.81 -22.47
C SER A 125 -17.32 -8.16 -22.68
N ARG A 126 -16.01 -8.22 -22.46
CA ARG A 126 -15.26 -9.47 -22.49
C ARG A 126 -15.20 -10.06 -21.08
N VAL A 127 -15.48 -11.36 -20.98
CA VAL A 127 -15.52 -12.08 -19.71
C VAL A 127 -14.74 -13.38 -19.85
N PHE A 128 -13.77 -13.60 -18.96
CA PHE A 128 -13.03 -14.85 -18.87
C PHE A 128 -13.72 -15.78 -17.88
N VAL A 129 -13.98 -17.02 -18.28
CA VAL A 129 -14.75 -17.97 -17.49
C VAL A 129 -13.88 -19.14 -17.05
N PHE A 130 -13.77 -19.34 -15.74
CA PHE A 130 -13.03 -20.42 -15.12
C PHE A 130 -13.99 -21.43 -14.48
N ARG A 131 -13.65 -22.72 -14.58
CA ARG A 131 -14.39 -23.79 -13.90
C ARG A 131 -14.10 -23.76 -12.40
N GLY A 132 -15.10 -23.54 -11.55
CA GLY A 132 -14.90 -23.42 -10.10
C GLY A 132 -14.38 -24.70 -9.41
N GLY A 133 -14.68 -25.88 -9.97
CA GLY A 133 -14.19 -27.17 -9.45
C GLY A 133 -12.77 -27.57 -9.90
N LYS A 134 -12.07 -26.70 -10.64
CA LYS A 134 -10.69 -26.94 -11.08
C LYS A 134 -9.77 -25.96 -10.38
N GLU A 135 -8.67 -26.45 -9.82
CA GLU A 135 -7.60 -25.61 -9.30
C GLU A 135 -6.70 -25.12 -10.46
N TYR A 136 -6.35 -23.84 -10.45
CA TYR A 136 -5.51 -23.22 -11.48
C TYR A 136 -4.25 -22.66 -10.83
N THR A 137 -3.10 -22.84 -11.49
CA THR A 137 -1.86 -22.20 -11.09
C THR A 137 -1.86 -20.73 -11.54
N ASN A 138 -1.07 -19.90 -10.87
CA ASN A 138 -0.89 -18.49 -11.26
C ASN A 138 -0.45 -18.35 -12.73
N ALA A 139 0.47 -19.21 -13.19
CA ALA A 139 0.93 -19.19 -14.58
C ALA A 139 -0.21 -19.46 -15.57
N ALA A 140 -1.06 -20.45 -15.29
CA ALA A 140 -2.20 -20.78 -16.14
C ALA A 140 -3.24 -19.65 -16.17
N ILE A 141 -3.49 -18.98 -15.04
CA ILE A 141 -4.40 -17.83 -14.98
C ILE A 141 -3.83 -16.67 -15.80
N VAL A 142 -2.55 -16.34 -15.62
CA VAL A 142 -1.87 -15.24 -16.34
C VAL A 142 -1.92 -15.48 -17.85
N GLU A 143 -1.63 -16.70 -18.29
CA GLU A 143 -1.71 -17.11 -19.70
C GLU A 143 -3.13 -16.98 -20.26
N GLN A 144 -4.15 -17.48 -19.54
CA GLN A 144 -5.54 -17.43 -19.99
C GLN A 144 -6.11 -16.01 -20.04
N LEU A 145 -5.70 -15.14 -19.12
CA LEU A 145 -6.06 -13.72 -19.14
C LEU A 145 -5.30 -12.94 -20.21
N GLY A 146 -4.29 -13.53 -20.86
CA GLY A 146 -3.40 -12.82 -21.77
C GLY A 146 -2.57 -11.72 -21.07
N ALA A 147 -2.44 -11.80 -19.74
CA ALA A 147 -1.66 -10.86 -18.97
C ALA A 147 -0.17 -11.17 -19.16
N LYS A 148 0.65 -10.15 -19.40
CA LYS A 148 2.10 -10.32 -19.35
C LYS A 148 2.50 -10.33 -17.86
N PRO A 149 3.30 -11.31 -17.40
CA PRO A 149 3.90 -11.22 -16.08
C PRO A 149 4.67 -9.90 -16.01
N LYS A 150 4.39 -9.04 -15.02
CA LYS A 150 5.27 -7.91 -14.73
C LYS A 150 6.64 -8.49 -14.39
N ALA A 151 7.64 -8.20 -15.21
CA ALA A 151 9.02 -8.52 -14.89
C ALA A 151 9.40 -7.81 -13.58
N GLY A 152 9.71 -8.58 -12.54
CA GLY A 152 10.43 -8.14 -11.35
C GLY A 152 9.68 -7.24 -10.38
N ALA A 153 8.98 -7.85 -9.41
CA ALA A 153 8.93 -7.31 -8.06
C ALA A 153 9.95 -8.08 -7.20
N THR A 154 11.24 -7.91 -7.54
CA THR A 154 12.34 -8.20 -6.63
C THR A 154 12.89 -6.85 -6.18
N GLY A 155 12.52 -6.44 -4.98
CA GLY A 155 13.05 -5.29 -4.26
C GLY A 155 13.03 -5.62 -2.78
#